data_AF-A0A915AZ86-F1
#
_entry.id   AF-A0A915AZ86-F1
#
_cell.length_a   1.000
_cell.length_b   1.000
_cell.length_c   1.000
_cell.angle_alpha   90.00
_cell.angle_beta   90.00
_cell.angle_gamma   90.00
#
_symmetry.space_group_name_H-M   'P 1'
#
loop_
_entity.id
_entity.type
_entity.pdbx_description
1 polymer ?
#
loop_
_entity_poly.entity_id
_entity_poly.type
_entity_poly.pdbx_seq_one_letter_code
_entity_poly.pdbx_strand_id
1 'polypeptide(L)'
;MKISVIGDGKKEASMQIRSKRNRSRNIAIASVLTEDFDESNVIKALSSMRCYAILHGYTFEIVRETPQWRERCPQADIMFRRHCIISYILPKYEWILVVDADVGVINPTRLIEEFIDDKYDLIFFDRFYNWEISCGSYLAHNSTETVELIKN
;
A
#
# COMPACT_ATOMS: atom_id res chain seq x y z
N MET A 1 30.18 3.19 -23.93
CA MET A 1 30.69 4.35 -23.17
C MET A 1 31.35 3.82 -21.91
N LYS A 2 32.67 3.90 -21.81
CA LYS A 2 33.45 3.46 -20.64
C LYS A 2 33.52 4.63 -19.66
N ILE A 3 33.20 4.40 -18.39
CA ILE A 3 33.52 5.33 -17.30
C ILE A 3 34.28 4.53 -16.27
N SER A 4 35.58 4.81 -16.14
CA SER A 4 36.41 4.42 -15.01
C SER A 4 36.31 5.51 -13.95
N VAL A 5 36.20 5.13 -12.68
CA VAL A 5 36.37 6.07 -11.56
C VAL A 5 37.41 5.48 -10.60
N ILE A 6 38.51 6.20 -10.42
CA ILE A 6 39.48 6.05 -9.32
C ILE A 6 39.31 7.31 -8.47
N GLY A 7 39.18 7.16 -7.15
CA GLY A 7 39.35 8.31 -6.25
C GLY A 7 38.61 8.25 -4.92
N ASP A 8 39.36 7.87 -3.90
CA ASP A 8 39.31 8.28 -2.49
C ASP A 8 38.14 7.88 -1.57
N GLY A 9 38.55 7.09 -0.57
CA GLY A 9 37.77 6.72 0.59
C GLY A 9 37.33 7.94 1.40
N LYS A 10 36.02 8.12 1.47
CA LYS A 10 35.37 8.72 2.63
C LYS A 10 34.61 7.61 3.32
N LYS A 11 34.87 7.43 4.62
CA LYS A 11 34.13 6.53 5.50
C LYS A 11 32.63 6.78 5.29
N GLU A 12 31.92 5.77 4.81
CA GLU A 12 30.47 5.75 4.85
C GLU A 12 30.06 5.82 6.32
N ALA A 13 29.65 7.02 6.74
CA ALA A 13 28.89 7.16 7.96
C ALA A 13 27.59 6.38 7.72
N SER A 14 27.37 5.33 8.50
CA SER A 14 26.08 4.63 8.55
C SER A 14 25.00 5.65 8.86
N MET A 15 24.29 6.08 7.81
CA MET A 15 23.16 6.97 7.93
C MET A 15 22.13 6.21 8.76
N GLN A 16 22.01 6.59 10.04
CA GLN A 16 21.00 6.02 10.92
C GLN A 16 19.65 6.27 10.24
N ILE A 17 19.03 5.19 9.74
CA ILE A 17 17.67 5.17 9.21
C ILE A 17 16.74 5.40 10.40
N ARG A 18 16.65 6.64 10.84
CA ARG A 18 15.66 7.10 11.79
C ARG A 18 15.03 8.30 11.15
N SER A 19 14.10 8.01 10.23
CA SER A 19 13.13 9.01 9.81
C SER A 19 12.51 9.61 11.07
N LYS A 20 12.55 10.94 11.19
CA LYS A 20 11.96 11.67 12.32
C LYS A 20 10.44 11.48 12.27
N ARG A 21 9.93 10.42 12.90
CA ARG A 21 8.50 10.24 13.17
C ARG A 21 8.03 11.41 14.05
N ASN A 22 7.34 12.37 13.45
CA ASN A 22 6.78 13.51 14.18
C ASN A 22 5.42 13.18 14.81
N ARG A 23 4.75 12.11 14.33
CA ARG A 23 3.63 11.40 14.98
C ARG A 23 3.68 9.94 14.53
N SER A 24 3.43 8.99 15.44
CA SER A 24 3.22 7.60 15.04
C SER A 24 1.78 7.45 14.57
N ARG A 25 1.54 7.46 13.26
CA ARG A 25 0.22 7.20 12.66
C ARG A 25 -0.07 5.70 12.67
N ASN A 26 -1.34 5.33 12.83
CA ASN A 26 -1.76 3.94 12.71
C ASN A 26 -2.06 3.62 11.24
N ILE A 27 -1.04 3.19 10.49
CA ILE A 27 -1.12 2.95 9.04
C ILE A 27 -1.01 1.46 8.75
N ALA A 28 -1.90 0.97 7.89
CA ALA A 28 -1.77 -0.34 7.26
C ALA A 28 -1.53 -0.22 5.75
N ILE A 29 -0.90 -1.25 5.21
CA ILE A 29 -0.82 -1.53 3.78
C ILE A 29 -1.71 -2.74 3.55
N ALA A 30 -2.57 -2.73 2.54
CA ALA A 30 -3.51 -3.80 2.28
C ALA A 30 -3.48 -4.27 0.82
N SER A 31 -3.50 -5.59 0.64
CA SER A 31 -3.68 -6.24 -0.65
C SER A 31 -4.79 -7.29 -0.55
N VAL A 32 -5.74 -7.25 -1.49
CA VAL A 32 -6.85 -8.20 -1.57
C VAL A 32 -6.62 -9.18 -2.71
N LEU A 33 -6.54 -10.46 -2.39
CA LEU A 33 -6.28 -11.56 -3.31
C LEU A 33 -7.55 -12.38 -3.52
N THR A 34 -7.71 -12.98 -4.70
CA THR A 34 -8.74 -14.04 -4.84
C THR A 34 -8.38 -15.22 -3.94
N GLU A 35 -9.39 -16.02 -3.57
CA GLU A 35 -9.20 -17.17 -2.69
C GLU A 35 -8.10 -18.13 -3.18
N ASP A 36 -8.11 -18.39 -4.49
CA ASP A 36 -7.24 -19.31 -5.22
C ASP A 36 -5.97 -18.65 -5.79
N PHE A 37 -5.71 -17.38 -5.44
CA PHE A 37 -4.58 -16.64 -5.97
C PHE A 37 -3.24 -17.34 -5.67
N ASP A 38 -2.48 -17.64 -6.73
CA ASP A 38 -1.11 -18.15 -6.65
C ASP A 38 -0.11 -17.01 -6.46
N GLU A 39 0.47 -16.94 -5.28
CA GLU A 39 1.45 -15.92 -4.91
C GLU A 39 2.82 -16.13 -5.56
N SER A 40 3.09 -17.28 -6.19
CA SER A 40 4.43 -17.62 -6.71
C SER A 40 5.00 -16.55 -7.66
N ASN A 41 4.13 -15.96 -8.50
CA ASN A 41 4.49 -14.93 -9.47
C ASN A 41 4.71 -13.54 -8.87
N VAL A 42 4.19 -13.29 -7.66
CA VAL A 42 4.26 -11.97 -6.99
C VAL A 42 4.97 -12.02 -5.64
N ILE A 43 5.53 -13.17 -5.26
CA ILE A 43 6.18 -13.39 -3.95
C ILE A 43 7.25 -12.34 -3.64
N LYS A 44 7.98 -11.87 -4.67
CA LYS A 44 9.00 -10.82 -4.51
C LYS A 44 8.39 -9.48 -4.14
N ALA A 45 7.29 -9.11 -4.79
CA ALA A 45 6.55 -7.87 -4.51
C ALA A 45 5.98 -7.91 -3.09
N LEU A 46 5.23 -8.98 -2.75
CA LEU A 46 4.69 -9.19 -1.41
C LEU A 46 5.77 -9.20 -0.32
N SER A 47 6.90 -9.87 -0.56
CA SER A 47 8.03 -9.89 0.39
C SER A 47 8.64 -8.51 0.57
N SER A 48 8.82 -7.75 -0.52
CA SER A 48 9.35 -6.39 -0.44
C SER A 48 8.43 -5.46 0.36
N MET A 49 7.11 -5.56 0.15
CA MET A 49 6.10 -4.78 0.86
C MET A 49 6.05 -5.16 2.34
N ARG A 50 6.11 -6.47 2.66
CA ARG A 50 6.19 -6.96 4.04
C ARG A 50 7.43 -6.46 4.76
N CYS A 51 8.60 -6.48 4.12
CA CYS A 51 9.83 -5.95 4.71
C CYS A 51 9.73 -4.45 4.96
N TYR A 52 9.14 -3.69 4.03
CA TYR A 52 8.91 -2.26 4.20
C TYR A 52 7.95 -1.95 5.36
N ALA A 53 6.85 -2.70 5.47
CA ALA A 53 5.91 -2.58 6.59
C ALA A 53 6.60 -2.83 7.94
N ILE A 54 7.39 -3.91 8.05
CA ILE A 54 8.15 -4.23 9.26
C ILE A 54 9.16 -3.13 9.59
N LEU A 55 9.91 -2.66 8.59
CA LEU A 55 10.95 -1.62 8.77
C LEU A 55 10.37 -0.33 9.37
N HIS A 56 9.17 0.05 8.93
CA HIS A 56 8.52 1.29 9.33
C HIS A 56 7.36 1.11 10.30
N GLY A 57 7.19 -0.09 10.87
CA GLY A 57 6.15 -0.39 11.85
C GLY A 57 4.72 -0.18 11.35
N TYR A 58 4.46 -0.40 10.07
CA TYR A 58 3.11 -0.48 9.51
C TYR A 58 2.59 -1.93 9.61
N THR A 59 1.27 -2.11 9.60
CA THR A 59 0.68 -3.44 9.41
C THR A 59 0.59 -3.77 7.93
N PHE A 60 0.88 -5.02 7.53
CA PHE A 60 0.62 -5.50 6.17
C PHE A 60 -0.50 -6.54 6.18
N GLU A 61 -1.67 -6.15 5.68
CA GLU A 61 -2.89 -6.94 5.59
C GLU A 61 -2.98 -7.62 4.22
N ILE A 62 -2.80 -8.94 4.17
CA ILE A 62 -3.12 -9.75 2.99
C ILE A 62 -4.48 -10.40 3.25
N VAL A 63 -5.48 -10.01 2.48
CA VAL A 63 -6.85 -10.53 2.65
C VAL A 63 -7.24 -11.37 1.45
N ARG A 64 -7.71 -12.59 1.69
CA ARG A 64 -8.22 -13.48 0.66
C ARG A 64 -9.73 -13.35 0.56
N GLU A 65 -10.24 -13.21 -0.66
CA GLU A 65 -11.66 -13.13 -0.99
C GLU A 65 -12.34 -14.50 -0.86
N THR A 66 -12.57 -14.94 0.37
CA THR A 66 -13.29 -16.18 0.67
C THR A 66 -14.79 -16.08 0.28
N PRO A 67 -15.55 -17.19 0.27
CA PRO A 67 -16.98 -17.16 -0.02
C PRO A 67 -17.77 -16.21 0.92
N GLN A 68 -17.37 -16.10 2.19
CA GLN A 68 -17.98 -15.18 3.15
C GLN A 68 -17.80 -13.71 2.75
N TRP A 69 -16.64 -13.37 2.15
CA TRP A 69 -16.45 -12.02 1.59
C TRP A 69 -17.34 -11.79 0.37
N ARG A 70 -17.50 -12.80 -0.50
CA ARG A 70 -18.40 -12.69 -1.66
C ARG A 70 -19.87 -12.52 -1.28
N GLU A 71 -20.31 -13.12 -0.17
CA GLU A 71 -21.64 -12.89 0.39
C GLU A 71 -21.78 -11.46 0.94
N ARG A 72 -20.74 -10.96 1.61
CA ARG A 72 -20.75 -9.64 2.26
C ARG A 72 -20.52 -8.47 1.29
N CYS A 73 -19.81 -8.73 0.21
CA CYS A 73 -19.46 -7.81 -0.87
C CYS A 73 -19.90 -8.42 -2.20
N PRO A 74 -21.21 -8.29 -2.55
CA PRO A 74 -21.81 -8.99 -3.68
C PRO A 74 -21.57 -8.29 -5.03
N GLN A 75 -20.66 -7.32 -5.11
CA GLN A 75 -20.37 -6.61 -6.35
C GLN A 75 -19.95 -7.60 -7.45
N ALA A 76 -20.44 -7.41 -8.68
CA ALA A 76 -20.12 -8.32 -9.79
C ALA A 76 -18.67 -8.16 -10.26
N ASP A 77 -18.17 -6.93 -10.24
CA ASP A 77 -16.81 -6.60 -10.64
C ASP A 77 -15.83 -6.81 -9.48
N ILE A 78 -14.68 -7.43 -9.77
CA ILE A 78 -13.68 -7.79 -8.77
C ILE A 78 -13.04 -6.56 -8.12
N MET A 79 -12.87 -5.46 -8.85
CA MET A 79 -12.26 -4.24 -8.31
C MET A 79 -13.18 -3.62 -7.26
N PHE A 80 -14.47 -3.52 -7.56
CA PHE A 80 -15.46 -3.03 -6.58
C PHE A 80 -15.60 -3.97 -5.37
N ARG A 81 -15.53 -5.29 -5.55
CA ARG A 81 -15.49 -6.21 -4.40
C ARG A 81 -14.27 -5.98 -3.52
N ARG A 82 -13.10 -5.76 -4.10
CA ARG A 82 -11.87 -5.43 -3.34
C ARG A 82 -12.06 -4.16 -2.52
N HIS A 83 -12.60 -3.09 -3.12
CA HIS A 83 -12.91 -1.85 -2.42
C HIS A 83 -13.90 -2.08 -1.26
N CYS A 84 -14.94 -2.88 -1.48
CA CYS A 84 -15.88 -3.26 -0.43
C CYS A 84 -15.21 -4.02 0.72
N ILE A 85 -14.32 -4.97 0.43
CA ILE A 85 -13.58 -5.70 1.46
C ILE A 85 -12.70 -4.73 2.26
N ILE A 86 -12.00 -3.80 1.59
CA ILE A 86 -11.21 -2.75 2.25
C ILE A 86 -12.08 -1.89 3.17
N SER A 87 -13.31 -1.58 2.79
CA SER A 87 -14.25 -0.79 3.61
C SER A 87 -14.50 -1.41 5.01
N TYR A 88 -14.38 -2.74 5.14
CA TYR A 88 -14.52 -3.44 6.42
C TYR A 88 -13.20 -3.55 7.20
N ILE A 89 -12.07 -3.32 6.56
CA ILE A 89 -10.73 -3.39 7.17
C ILE A 89 -10.30 -1.99 7.64
N LEU A 90 -10.62 -0.96 6.87
CA LEU A 90 -10.30 0.45 7.11
C LEU A 90 -10.57 0.93 8.55
N PRO A 91 -11.69 0.56 9.21
CA PRO A 91 -11.99 1.01 10.58
C PRO A 91 -10.95 0.63 11.65
N LYS A 92 -10.03 -0.31 11.38
CA LYS A 92 -8.96 -0.71 12.29
C LYS A 92 -7.77 0.25 12.29
N TYR A 93 -7.70 1.13 11.30
CA TYR A 93 -6.53 1.97 11.01
C TYR A 93 -6.93 3.43 10.93
N GLU A 94 -5.96 4.35 11.05
CA GLU A 94 -6.16 5.75 10.70
C GLU A 94 -6.12 5.90 9.17
N TRP A 95 -5.17 5.22 8.54
CA TRP A 95 -5.01 5.18 7.09
C TRP A 95 -4.73 3.76 6.59
N ILE A 96 -5.24 3.43 5.41
CA ILE A 96 -4.83 2.27 4.62
C ILE A 96 -4.24 2.73 3.29
N LEU A 97 -3.05 2.24 2.98
CA LEU A 97 -2.52 2.19 1.61
C LEU A 97 -2.97 0.90 0.95
N VAL A 98 -3.90 0.98 0.01
CA VAL A 98 -4.31 -0.15 -0.82
C VAL A 98 -3.32 -0.30 -1.96
N VAL A 99 -2.84 -1.52 -2.20
CA VAL A 99 -1.95 -1.85 -3.33
C VAL A 99 -2.25 -3.23 -3.89
N ASP A 100 -2.10 -3.36 -5.22
CA ASP A 100 -2.10 -4.65 -5.89
C ASP A 100 -0.93 -5.55 -5.41
N ALA A 101 -1.12 -6.86 -5.52
CA ALA A 101 -0.17 -7.86 -5.01
C ALA A 101 1.18 -7.87 -5.73
N ASP A 102 1.20 -7.37 -6.97
CA ASP A 102 2.38 -7.25 -7.82
C ASP A 102 3.14 -5.91 -7.62
N VAL A 103 2.69 -5.06 -6.70
CA VAL A 103 3.36 -3.80 -6.36
C VAL A 103 4.44 -4.04 -5.30
N GLY A 104 5.68 -3.71 -5.67
CA GLY A 104 6.85 -3.80 -4.78
C GLY A 104 7.42 -2.44 -4.38
N VAL A 105 8.23 -2.44 -3.32
CA VAL A 105 8.88 -1.22 -2.81
C VAL A 105 10.24 -1.02 -3.47
N ILE A 106 10.40 0.12 -4.15
CA ILE A 106 11.67 0.51 -4.80
C ILE A 106 12.54 1.36 -3.87
N ASN A 107 11.95 2.32 -3.16
CA ASN A 107 12.69 3.21 -2.25
C ASN A 107 12.19 3.05 -0.80
N PRO A 108 12.83 2.18 0.00
CA PRO A 108 12.38 1.90 1.36
C PRO A 108 12.73 3.02 2.35
N THR A 109 13.41 4.10 1.93
CA THR A 109 13.77 5.21 2.83
C THR A 109 12.68 6.26 2.96
N ARG A 110 11.71 6.28 2.03
CA ARG A 110 10.57 7.20 2.01
C ARG A 110 9.43 6.62 2.85
N LEU A 111 8.71 7.49 3.55
CA LEU A 111 7.57 7.09 4.39
C LEU A 111 6.23 7.29 3.67
N ILE A 112 5.23 6.47 4.02
CA ILE A 112 3.86 6.63 3.51
C ILE A 112 3.29 7.99 3.92
N GLU A 113 3.61 8.45 5.13
CA GLU A 113 3.19 9.74 5.69
C GLU A 113 3.56 10.93 4.80
N GLU A 114 4.59 10.81 3.96
CA GLU A 114 4.99 11.88 3.03
C GLU A 114 3.98 12.11 1.90
N PHE A 115 3.09 11.14 1.66
CA PHE A 115 2.06 11.17 0.64
C PHE A 115 0.65 11.41 1.21
N ILE A 116 0.53 11.56 2.54
CA ILE A 116 -0.74 11.86 3.20
C ILE A 116 -0.94 13.36 3.27
N ASP A 117 -2.11 13.83 2.83
CA ASP A 117 -2.63 15.17 3.08
C ASP A 117 -3.96 15.06 3.82
N ASP A 118 -3.98 15.47 5.09
CA ASP A 118 -5.13 15.34 6.00
C ASP A 118 -6.36 16.15 5.56
N LYS A 119 -6.26 16.95 4.50
CA LYS A 119 -7.40 17.65 3.89
C LYS A 119 -8.28 16.75 3.04
N TYR A 120 -7.77 15.58 2.64
CA TYR A 120 -8.47 14.66 1.75
C TYR A 120 -8.63 13.31 2.43
N ASP A 121 -9.80 12.69 2.30
CA ASP A 121 -10.01 11.36 2.86
C ASP A 121 -9.57 10.23 1.91
N LEU A 122 -9.51 10.51 0.61
CA LEU A 122 -9.06 9.57 -0.42
C LEU A 122 -8.05 10.24 -1.33
N ILE A 123 -6.90 9.60 -1.50
CA ILE A 123 -5.80 10.11 -2.31
C ILE A 123 -5.45 9.05 -3.34
N PHE A 124 -5.70 9.39 -4.60
CA PHE A 124 -5.34 8.59 -5.77
C PHE A 124 -4.07 9.13 -6.41
N PHE A 125 -3.50 8.37 -7.34
CA PHE A 125 -2.40 8.83 -8.18
C PHE A 125 -2.66 8.49 -9.65
N ASP A 126 -2.08 9.30 -10.52
CA ASP A 126 -2.12 9.07 -11.97
C ASP A 126 -1.12 8.00 -12.38
N ARG A 127 -1.54 7.10 -13.27
CA ARG A 127 -0.66 6.15 -13.93
C ARG A 127 0.13 6.84 -15.03
N PHE A 128 1.45 6.70 -14.98
CA PHE A 128 2.37 7.42 -15.87
C PHE A 128 2.26 7.01 -17.35
N TYR A 129 1.64 5.87 -17.68
CA TYR A 129 1.67 5.29 -19.03
C TYR A 129 0.35 5.43 -19.80
N ASN A 130 -0.77 5.74 -19.15
CA ASN A 130 -2.08 5.82 -19.81
C ASN A 130 -2.97 6.99 -19.35
N TRP A 131 -2.45 7.93 -18.53
CA TRP A 131 -3.22 9.09 -18.03
C TRP A 131 -4.52 8.72 -17.31
N GLU A 132 -4.59 7.52 -16.74
CA GLU A 132 -5.71 7.07 -15.93
C GLU A 132 -5.40 7.23 -14.44
N ILE A 133 -6.43 7.51 -13.64
CA ILE A 133 -6.35 7.46 -12.18
C ILE A 133 -6.27 5.99 -11.76
N SER A 134 -5.31 5.64 -10.91
CA SER A 134 -5.14 4.26 -10.47
C SER A 134 -6.29 3.81 -9.56
N CYS A 135 -7.06 2.82 -10.01
CA CYS A 135 -8.07 2.18 -9.16
C CYS A 135 -7.47 1.10 -8.25
N GLY A 136 -6.38 0.43 -8.66
CA GLY A 136 -5.79 -0.68 -7.89
C GLY A 136 -5.00 -0.26 -6.65
N SER A 137 -4.64 1.02 -6.55
CA SER A 137 -3.81 1.52 -5.46
C SER A 137 -4.16 2.96 -5.10
N TYR A 138 -4.39 3.22 -3.82
CA TYR A 138 -4.80 4.52 -3.28
C TYR A 138 -4.60 4.56 -1.76
N LEU A 139 -4.56 5.76 -1.18
CA LEU A 139 -4.63 5.97 0.26
C LEU A 139 -6.06 6.30 0.67
N ALA A 140 -6.52 5.66 1.75
CA ALA A 140 -7.83 5.86 2.33
C ALA A 140 -7.72 6.20 3.81
N HIS A 141 -8.32 7.31 4.20
CA HIS A 141 -8.51 7.74 5.58
C HIS A 141 -9.76 7.10 6.16
N ASN A 142 -9.71 6.74 7.43
CA ASN A 142 -10.86 6.19 8.14
C ASN A 142 -11.87 7.30 8.50
N SER A 143 -12.71 7.65 7.52
CA SER A 143 -13.89 8.49 7.67
C SER A 143 -15.16 7.74 7.27
N THR A 144 -16.32 8.20 7.74
CA THR A 144 -17.61 7.62 7.36
C THR A 144 -17.83 7.73 5.85
N GLU A 145 -17.48 8.87 5.28
CA GLU A 145 -17.58 9.18 3.86
C GLU A 145 -16.73 8.23 3.01
N THR A 146 -15.48 7.97 3.41
CA THR A 146 -14.63 7.03 2.69
C THR A 146 -15.17 5.62 2.74
N VAL A 147 -15.59 5.16 3.93
CA VAL A 147 -16.14 3.81 4.09
C VAL A 147 -17.38 3.64 3.22
N GLU A 148 -18.29 4.62 3.20
CA GLU A 148 -19.50 4.56 2.36
C GLU A 148 -19.17 4.58 0.86
N LEU A 149 -18.20 5.41 0.44
CA LEU A 149 -17.82 5.50 -0.97
C LEU A 149 -17.24 4.19 -1.50
N ILE A 150 -16.25 3.63 -0.81
CA ILE A 150 -15.53 2.44 -1.30
C ILE A 150 -16.29 1.14 -1.06
N LYS A 151 -17.36 1.16 -0.26
CA LYS A 151 -18.19 -0.01 0.00
C LYS A 151 -19.09 -0.39 -1.17
N ASN A 152 -19.46 0.57 -2.02
CA ASN A 152 -20.45 0.38 -3.08
C ASN A 152 -19.88 -0.35 -4.29
#